data_AF-A0A969BLG1-F1
#
_entry.id   AF-A0A969BLG1-F1
#
_cell.length_a   1.000
_cell.length_b   1.000
_cell.length_c   1.000
_cell.angle_alpha   90.00
_cell.angle_beta   90.00
_cell.angle_gamma   90.00
#
_symmetry.space_group_name_H-M   'P 1'
#
loop_
_entity.id
_entity.type
_entity.pdbx_description
1 polymer ?
#
loop_
_entity_poly.entity_id
_entity_poly.type
_entity_poly.pdbx_seq_one_letter_code
_entity_poly.pdbx_strand_id
1 'polypeptide(L)' 'MSNPNPKRENLIPTPRCDDTTMPLSSIGLIARVPVDIDAAVRSLPNRSAWLRRVITEAAKRELMGGDES' A
#
# COMPACT_ATOMS: atom_id res chain seq x y z
N MET A 1 3.79 -21.30 -15.35
CA MET A 1 3.86 -22.25 -14.22
C MET A 1 4.43 -21.52 -13.02
N SER A 2 3.81 -21.62 -11.84
CA SER A 2 4.39 -21.08 -10.59
C SER A 2 5.54 -21.95 -10.13
N ASN A 3 6.61 -21.34 -9.61
CA ASN A 3 7.77 -22.07 -9.10
C ASN A 3 7.34 -23.02 -7.95
N PRO A 4 7.49 -24.35 -8.09
CA PRO A 4 7.07 -25.31 -7.06
C PRO A 4 7.93 -25.28 -5.79
N ASN A 5 9.11 -24.65 -5.83
CA ASN A 5 9.98 -24.51 -4.65
C ASN A 5 10.52 -23.08 -4.50
N PRO A 6 9.66 -22.12 -4.08
CA PRO A 6 10.06 -20.73 -3.92
C PRO A 6 10.94 -20.57 -2.66
N LYS A 7 12.20 -20.16 -2.86
CA LYS A 7 13.12 -19.85 -1.75
C LYS A 7 12.74 -18.52 -1.09
N ARG A 8 11.89 -18.59 -0.06
CA ARG A 8 11.38 -17.40 0.66
C ARG A 8 12.38 -16.78 1.64
N GLU A 9 13.37 -17.56 2.05
CA GLU A 9 14.45 -17.18 2.97
C GLU A 9 15.33 -16.03 2.46
N ASN A 10 15.36 -15.79 1.15
CA ASN A 10 16.09 -14.67 0.54
C ASN A 10 15.19 -13.47 0.19
N LEU A 11 13.90 -13.50 0.57
CA LEU A 11 13.01 -12.39 0.28
C LEU A 11 13.32 -11.23 1.22
N ILE A 12 13.86 -10.15 0.63
CA ILE A 12 14.10 -8.90 1.34
C ILE A 12 12.74 -8.18 1.47
N PRO A 13 12.29 -7.87 2.69
CA PRO A 13 11.11 -7.03 2.88
C PRO A 13 11.30 -5.72 2.13
N THR A 14 10.27 -5.27 1.40
CA THR A 14 10.37 -4.02 0.65
C THR A 14 10.59 -2.88 1.66
N PRO A 15 11.71 -2.13 1.57
CA PRO A 15 12.04 -1.14 2.57
C PRO A 15 10.97 -0.04 2.60
N ARG A 16 10.73 0.49 3.80
CA ARG A 16 9.83 1.63 3.99
C ARG A 16 10.34 2.80 3.14
N CYS A 17 9.48 3.32 2.26
CA CYS A 17 9.84 4.38 1.32
C CYS A 17 9.50 5.79 1.85
N ASP A 18 9.21 5.91 3.14
CA ASP A 18 8.72 7.14 3.74
C ASP A 18 9.09 7.25 5.22
N ASP A 19 9.13 8.48 5.73
CA ASP A 19 9.62 8.82 7.08
C ASP A 19 8.63 8.54 8.21
N THR A 20 7.55 7.81 7.93
CA THR A 20 6.57 7.52 8.98
C THR A 20 7.19 6.61 10.04
N THR A 21 6.80 6.80 11.30
CA THR A 21 7.28 6.00 12.45
C THR A 21 6.25 5.01 12.96
N MET A 22 4.98 5.18 12.55
CA MET A 22 3.88 4.31 12.97
C MET A 22 4.12 2.85 12.55
N PRO A 23 3.69 1.86 13.36
CA PRO A 23 3.73 0.46 12.97
C PRO A 23 2.80 0.22 11.78
N LEU A 24 3.31 -0.44 10.73
CA LEU A 24 2.55 -0.80 9.54
C LEU A 24 2.35 -2.33 9.50
N SER A 25 1.29 -2.77 8.82
CA SER A 25 1.08 -4.20 8.54
C SER A 25 2.30 -4.82 7.86
N SER A 26 2.63 -6.06 8.22
CA SER A 26 3.68 -6.85 7.57
C SER A 26 3.34 -7.23 6.12
N ILE A 27 2.07 -7.14 5.73
CA ILE A 27 1.56 -7.44 4.40
C ILE A 27 0.89 -6.20 3.82
N GLY A 28 1.29 -5.80 2.62
CA GLY A 28 0.69 -4.70 1.88
C GLY A 28 -0.64 -5.07 1.24
N LEU A 29 -1.56 -4.11 1.16
CA LEU A 29 -2.78 -4.24 0.36
C LEU A 29 -2.44 -4.11 -1.12
N ILE A 30 -3.02 -4.95 -1.97
CA ILE A 30 -2.78 -4.96 -3.42
C ILE A 30 -4.11 -5.08 -4.14
N ALA A 31 -4.37 -4.16 -5.07
CA ALA A 31 -5.54 -4.18 -5.94
C ALA A 31 -5.13 -3.73 -7.36
N ARG A 32 -5.81 -4.26 -8.38
CA ARG A 32 -5.67 -3.76 -9.75
C ARG A 32 -6.55 -2.52 -9.91
N VAL A 33 -6.02 -1.50 -10.58
CA VAL A 33 -6.72 -0.24 -10.89
C VAL A 33 -6.67 0.01 -12.41
N PRO A 34 -7.51 0.92 -12.95
CA PRO A 34 -7.40 1.36 -14.34
C PRO A 34 -5.99 1.86 -14.71
N VAL A 35 -5.59 1.66 -15.97
CA VAL A 35 -4.21 1.87 -16.45
C VAL A 35 -3.75 3.33 -16.30
N ASP A 36 -4.64 4.27 -16.58
CA ASP A 36 -4.44 5.70 -16.42
C ASP A 36 -4.19 6.09 -14.95
N ILE A 37 -4.96 5.49 -14.03
CA ILE A 37 -4.76 5.69 -12.58
C ILE A 37 -3.44 5.07 -12.12
N ASP A 38 -3.09 3.86 -12.55
CA ASP A 38 -1.80 3.24 -12.21
C ASP A 38 -0.63 4.12 -12.70
N ALA A 39 -0.70 4.64 -13.93
CA ALA A 39 0.31 5.54 -14.48
C ALA A 39 0.44 6.84 -13.65
N ALA A 40 -0.69 7.47 -13.29
CA ALA A 40 -0.70 8.67 -12.46
C ALA A 40 -0.09 8.42 -11.07
N VAL A 41 -0.50 7.36 -10.38
CA VAL A 41 0.00 7.02 -9.03
C VAL A 41 1.49 6.66 -9.06
N ARG A 42 1.95 5.95 -10.10
CA ARG A 42 3.37 5.59 -10.26
C ARG A 42 4.28 6.77 -10.55
N SER A 43 3.75 7.86 -11.10
CA SER A 43 4.52 9.09 -11.36
C SER A 43 4.86 9.88 -10.09
N LEU A 44 4.22 9.56 -8.95
CA LEU A 44 4.44 10.26 -7.69
C LEU A 44 5.79 9.90 -7.06
N PRO A 45 6.55 10.88 -6.52
CA PRO A 45 7.85 10.63 -5.89
C PRO A 45 7.73 9.78 -4.61
N ASN A 46 6.61 9.87 -3.88
CA ASN A 46 6.35 9.06 -2.69
C ASN A 46 4.95 8.41 -2.74
N ARG A 47 4.77 7.52 -3.73
CA ARG A 47 3.49 6.82 -3.97
C ARG A 47 2.98 6.06 -2.76
N SER A 48 3.86 5.48 -1.95
CA SER A 48 3.50 4.66 -0.79
C SER A 48 2.86 5.51 0.31
N ALA A 49 3.41 6.70 0.60
CA ALA A 49 2.82 7.64 1.55
C ALA A 49 1.46 8.16 1.05
N TRP A 50 1.37 8.50 -0.23
CA TRP A 50 0.13 8.96 -0.84
C TRP A 50 -0.98 7.88 -0.78
N LEU A 51 -0.68 6.65 -1.19
CA LEU A 51 -1.60 5.52 -1.16
C LEU A 51 -2.08 5.25 0.27
N ARG A 52 -1.17 5.25 1.23
CA ARG A 52 -1.52 5.03 2.64
C ARG A 52 -2.52 6.08 3.12
N ARG A 53 -2.25 7.36 2.87
CA ARG A 53 -3.17 8.45 3.23
C ARG A 53 -4.55 8.23 2.60
N VAL A 54 -4.62 8.06 1.29
CA VAL A 54 -5.90 7.93 0.57
C VAL A 54 -6.71 6.73 1.05
N ILE A 55 -6.07 5.57 1.22
CA ILE A 55 -6.74 4.35 1.68
C ILE A 55 -7.19 4.51 3.14
N THR A 56 -6.35 5.09 4.01
CA THR A 56 -6.72 5.32 5.42
C THR A 56 -7.91 6.25 5.55
N GLU A 57 -7.92 7.37 4.82
CA GLU A 57 -9.04 8.31 4.84
C GLU A 57 -10.34 7.66 4.34
N ALA A 58 -10.28 6.93 3.22
CA ALA A 58 -11.43 6.19 2.70
C ALA A 58 -11.93 5.13 3.69
N ALA A 59 -11.02 4.35 4.30
CA ALA A 59 -11.37 3.33 5.28
C ALA A 59 -12.03 3.92 6.53
N LYS A 60 -11.49 5.03 7.05
CA LYS A 60 -12.10 5.74 8.19
C LYS A 60 -13.52 6.19 7.88
N ARG A 61 -13.70 6.83 6.72
CA ARG A 61 -14.98 7.38 6.27
C ARG A 61 -16.03 6.31 6.00
N GLU A 62 -15.66 5.23 5.30
CA GLU A 62 -16.62 4.28 4.73
C GLU A 62 -16.77 3.00 5.55
N LEU A 63 -15.70 2.57 6.22
CA LEU A 63 -15.66 1.26 6.90
C LEU A 63 -15.66 1.37 8.43
N MET A 64 -15.17 2.48 8.99
CA MET A 64 -15.04 2.66 10.43
C MET A 64 -16.07 3.63 11.02
N GLY A 65 -17.12 3.97 10.27
CA GLY A 65 -18.26 4.76 10.75
C GLY A 65 -18.14 6.27 10.63
N GLY A 66 -17.01 6.80 10.11
CA GLY A 66 -16.79 8.23 9.93
C GLY A 66 -16.58 8.99 11.25
N ASP A 67 -15.64 9.93 11.26
CA ASP A 67 -15.49 10.88 12.36
C ASP A 67 -16.80 11.69 12.51
N GLU A 68 -17.59 11.40 13.54
CA GLU A 68 -18.51 12.38 14.12
C GLU A 68 -17.64 13.44 14.82
N SER A 69 -17.21 14.50 14.12
CA SER A 69 -16.87 15.84 14.66
C SER A 69 -16.54 16.82 13.55
#